data_AF-A0AAJ2KRQ8-F1
#
_entry.id   AF-A0AAJ2KRQ8-F1
#
_cell.length_a   1.000
_cell.length_b   1.000
_cell.length_c   1.000
_cell.angle_alpha   90.00
_cell.angle_beta   90.00
_cell.angle_gamma   90.00
#
_symmetry.space_group_name_H-M   'P 1'
#
loop_
_entity.id
_entity.type
_entity.pdbx_description
1 polymer ?
#
loop_
_entity_poly.entity_id
_entity_poly.type
_entity_poly.pdbx_seq_one_letter_code
_entity_poly.pdbx_strand_id
1 'polypeptide(L)'
;MKKTAFIVSAVTAAMLITGCGEEAAIEKVEESTETSAEATSVEGSETEDVEVEEETAEASEVGTRSAPLQIGERVTLDYNDLFYGDVSLEIELLEVISGDEAAELVSQGNPFNDEPGENQEYVLAKFNVKANQVEEEPFDLNHAQFDAVSESGNTYDEFISVSGLEPDLGNELYTGAERTGYTYFLVDKDDQKPLAAFKRRTEAELWFELKPE
;
A
#
# COMPACT_ATOMS: atom_id res chain seq x y z
N MET A 1 -51.85 30.00 -44.48
CA MET A 1 -50.73 30.08 -45.44
C MET A 1 -49.89 31.31 -45.13
N LYS A 2 -48.71 31.14 -44.54
CA LYS A 2 -47.42 31.78 -44.84
C LYS A 2 -46.45 31.36 -43.74
N LYS A 3 -45.45 30.59 -44.15
CA LYS A 3 -44.39 30.02 -43.33
C LYS A 3 -43.35 31.11 -43.09
N THR A 4 -42.87 31.26 -41.86
CA THR A 4 -41.62 31.95 -41.57
C THR A 4 -40.87 31.12 -40.55
N ALA A 5 -39.81 30.47 -41.04
CA ALA A 5 -38.81 29.80 -40.23
C ALA A 5 -37.83 30.86 -39.69
N PHE A 6 -37.51 30.78 -38.41
CA PHE A 6 -36.32 31.41 -37.86
C PHE A 6 -35.53 30.33 -37.13
N ILE A 7 -34.35 30.05 -37.67
CA ILE A 7 -33.32 29.21 -37.09
C ILE A 7 -32.51 30.12 -36.18
N VAL A 8 -32.40 29.76 -34.90
CA VAL A 8 -31.35 30.27 -34.01
C VAL A 8 -30.69 29.04 -33.39
N SER A 9 -29.38 28.94 -33.63
CA SER A 9 -28.51 27.83 -33.25
C SER A 9 -27.60 28.26 -32.11
N ALA A 10 -27.33 27.31 -31.20
CA ALA A 10 -26.20 27.20 -30.26
C ALA A 10 -26.03 28.32 -29.21
N VAL A 11 -25.59 28.08 -27.97
CA VAL A 11 -24.47 27.25 -27.52
C VAL A 11 -24.75 26.81 -26.09
N THR A 12 -24.74 25.50 -25.82
CA THR A 12 -24.56 24.94 -24.47
C THR A 12 -23.08 24.66 -24.26
N ALA A 13 -22.44 25.42 -23.38
CA ALA A 13 -21.10 25.13 -22.91
C ALA A 13 -21.19 24.07 -21.80
N ALA A 14 -20.78 22.85 -22.10
CA ALA A 14 -20.49 21.85 -21.08
C ALA A 14 -19.00 21.98 -20.73
N MET A 15 -18.71 22.50 -19.54
CA MET A 15 -17.39 22.38 -18.92
C MET A 15 -17.23 20.93 -18.47
N LEU A 16 -16.46 20.16 -19.22
CA LEU A 16 -15.89 18.90 -18.74
C LEU A 16 -14.62 19.28 -17.99
N ILE A 17 -14.66 19.11 -16.67
CA ILE A 17 -13.47 19.12 -15.84
C ILE A 17 -12.95 17.69 -15.92
N THR A 18 -12.05 17.45 -16.86
CA THR A 18 -11.24 16.23 -16.88
C THR A 18 -10.19 16.43 -15.80
N GLY A 19 -10.38 15.82 -14.64
CA GLY A 19 -9.28 15.61 -13.70
C GLY A 19 -8.54 14.35 -14.14
N CYS A 20 -7.29 14.50 -14.58
CA CYS A 20 -6.33 13.39 -14.52
C CYS A 20 -6.04 13.16 -13.03
N GLY A 21 -6.62 12.11 -12.46
CA GLY A 21 -5.93 11.42 -11.38
C GLY A 21 -4.93 10.50 -12.06
N GLU A 22 -3.65 10.69 -11.76
CA GLU A 22 -2.62 9.71 -12.08
C GLU A 22 -2.88 8.53 -11.14
N GLU A 23 -3.49 7.45 -11.66
CA GLU A 23 -3.81 6.28 -10.84
C GLU A 23 -2.53 5.58 -10.40
N ALA A 24 -2.48 5.16 -9.13
CA ALA A 24 -1.35 4.41 -8.60
C ALA A 24 -1.14 3.09 -9.35
N ALA A 25 0.13 2.74 -9.58
CA ALA A 25 0.54 1.48 -10.18
C ALA A 25 1.02 0.51 -9.09
N ILE A 26 0.55 -0.74 -9.15
CA ILE A 26 0.94 -1.82 -8.23
C ILE A 26 1.51 -2.97 -9.05
N GLU A 27 2.79 -3.29 -8.89
CA GLU A 27 3.44 -4.38 -9.64
C GLU A 27 3.96 -5.46 -8.68
N LYS A 28 3.77 -6.74 -9.00
CA LYS A 28 4.38 -7.84 -8.26
C LYS A 28 5.82 -8.00 -8.68
N VAL A 29 6.75 -8.10 -7.72
CA VAL A 29 8.17 -8.30 -8.03
C VAL A 29 8.42 -9.78 -8.31
N GLU A 30 8.73 -10.13 -9.57
CA GLU A 30 9.17 -11.48 -9.93
C GLU A 30 10.67 -11.65 -9.66
N GLU A 31 11.03 -12.61 -8.80
CA GLU A 31 12.40 -12.90 -8.41
C GLU A 31 13.22 -13.41 -9.62
N SER A 32 14.19 -12.62 -10.07
CA SER A 32 15.14 -13.01 -11.12
C SER A 32 16.59 -12.90 -10.64
N THR A 33 17.23 -14.04 -10.40
CA THR A 33 18.68 -14.17 -10.24
C THR A 33 19.38 -14.04 -11.60
N GLU A 34 20.36 -13.14 -11.75
CA GLU A 34 21.74 -13.42 -12.20
C GLU A 34 22.55 -12.16 -12.59
N THR A 35 23.87 -12.37 -12.60
CA THR A 35 24.96 -11.40 -12.51
C THR A 35 25.58 -11.05 -13.88
N SER A 36 26.06 -9.81 -13.99
CA SER A 36 27.25 -9.31 -14.73
C SER A 36 27.61 -9.84 -16.13
N ALA A 37 27.64 -8.95 -17.13
CA ALA A 37 28.80 -8.71 -17.99
C ALA A 37 28.66 -7.41 -18.83
N GLU A 38 29.81 -6.87 -19.20
CA GLU A 38 30.14 -5.48 -19.53
C GLU A 38 30.14 -5.16 -21.06
N ALA A 39 29.98 -3.85 -21.35
CA ALA A 39 30.74 -3.04 -22.33
C ALA A 39 30.25 -2.80 -23.79
N THR A 40 29.99 -1.50 -24.04
CA THR A 40 30.54 -0.63 -25.14
C THR A 40 29.62 -0.16 -26.28
N SER A 41 29.42 1.18 -26.28
CA SER A 41 29.20 2.24 -27.32
C SER A 41 28.70 1.87 -28.74
N VAL A 42 27.89 2.69 -29.43
CA VAL A 42 28.20 4.01 -30.05
C VAL A 42 26.94 4.86 -30.32
N GLU A 43 27.12 6.18 -30.22
CA GLU A 43 26.30 7.31 -30.74
C GLU A 43 25.57 7.12 -32.08
N GLY A 44 24.40 7.76 -32.21
CA GLY A 44 23.76 8.02 -33.50
C GLY A 44 22.35 8.63 -33.38
N SER A 45 22.29 9.96 -33.32
CA SER A 45 21.13 10.85 -33.47
C SER A 45 20.14 10.44 -34.56
N GLU A 46 18.84 10.42 -34.25
CA GLU A 46 17.77 11.00 -35.09
C GLU A 46 16.45 11.10 -34.32
N THR A 47 15.82 12.27 -34.43
CA THR A 47 14.53 12.64 -33.86
C THR A 47 13.40 12.12 -34.74
N GLU A 48 12.54 11.26 -34.21
CA GLU A 48 11.22 10.98 -34.77
C GLU A 48 10.15 11.11 -33.69
N ASP A 49 9.08 11.83 -34.06
CA ASP A 49 7.88 12.12 -33.29
C ASP A 49 7.27 10.86 -32.65
N VAL A 50 7.19 10.85 -31.32
CA VAL A 50 6.46 9.85 -30.55
C VAL A 50 5.02 10.34 -30.41
N GLU A 51 4.11 9.71 -31.16
CA GLU A 51 2.69 9.69 -30.81
C GLU A 51 2.58 8.99 -29.46
N VAL A 52 2.26 9.75 -28.42
CA VAL A 52 1.93 9.24 -27.10
C VAL A 52 0.56 8.58 -27.23
N GLU A 53 0.56 7.27 -27.47
CA GLU A 53 -0.56 6.42 -27.10
C GLU A 53 -0.62 6.48 -25.56
N GLU A 54 -1.67 7.11 -25.03
CA GLU A 54 -2.05 6.94 -23.63
C GLU A 54 -2.43 5.48 -23.43
N GLU A 55 -1.45 4.69 -23.04
CA GLU A 55 -1.64 3.38 -22.46
C GLU A 55 -2.33 3.61 -21.11
N THR A 56 -3.66 3.50 -21.11
CA THR A 56 -4.43 3.44 -19.88
C THR A 56 -3.96 2.20 -19.13
N ALA A 57 -3.10 2.40 -18.13
CA ALA A 57 -2.60 1.33 -17.28
C ALA A 57 -3.81 0.68 -16.59
N GLU A 58 -4.08 -0.57 -16.93
CA GLU A 58 -5.06 -1.39 -16.22
C GLU A 58 -4.64 -1.46 -14.75
N ALA A 59 -5.48 -0.96 -13.84
CA ALA A 59 -5.28 -1.09 -12.40
C ALA A 59 -5.02 -2.57 -12.06
N SER A 60 -3.82 -2.85 -11.56
CA SER A 60 -3.38 -4.19 -11.19
C SER A 60 -4.29 -4.77 -10.10
N GLU A 61 -4.78 -6.00 -10.30
CA GLU A 61 -5.63 -6.74 -9.34
C GLU A 61 -4.87 -7.28 -8.11
N VAL A 62 -3.59 -6.92 -7.96
CA VAL A 62 -2.71 -7.46 -6.92
C VAL A 62 -2.92 -6.73 -5.59
N GLY A 63 -3.00 -7.49 -4.49
CA GLY A 63 -3.10 -6.93 -3.14
C GLY A 63 -4.41 -6.20 -2.87
N THR A 64 -5.48 -6.60 -3.56
CA THR A 64 -6.83 -6.09 -3.32
C THR A 64 -7.47 -6.80 -2.13
N ARG A 65 -8.53 -6.24 -1.55
CA ARG A 65 -9.26 -6.89 -0.44
C ARG A 65 -9.75 -8.31 -0.79
N SER A 66 -10.15 -8.53 -2.04
CA SER A 66 -10.62 -9.84 -2.52
C SER A 66 -9.51 -10.80 -2.91
N ALA A 67 -8.28 -10.29 -3.09
CA ALA A 67 -7.08 -11.04 -3.40
C ALA A 67 -5.90 -10.46 -2.60
N PRO A 68 -5.92 -10.61 -1.26
CA PRO A 68 -4.89 -10.03 -0.40
C PRO A 68 -3.55 -10.71 -0.63
N LEU A 69 -2.47 -9.97 -0.39
CA LEU A 69 -1.11 -10.49 -0.41
C LEU A 69 -0.89 -11.46 0.74
N GLN A 70 -0.25 -12.57 0.41
CA GLN A 70 0.17 -13.60 1.35
C GLN A 70 1.60 -13.34 1.84
N ILE A 71 2.01 -14.06 2.89
CA ILE A 71 3.39 -14.04 3.38
C ILE A 71 4.36 -14.39 2.24
N GLY A 72 5.39 -13.56 2.08
CA GLY A 72 6.43 -13.72 1.05
C GLY A 72 6.08 -13.10 -0.31
N GLU A 73 4.87 -12.56 -0.50
CA GLU A 73 4.55 -11.81 -1.71
C GLU A 73 5.05 -10.37 -1.58
N ARG A 74 5.95 -9.99 -2.48
CA ARG A 74 6.53 -8.65 -2.60
C ARG A 74 5.85 -7.89 -3.73
N VAL A 75 5.48 -6.63 -3.46
CA VAL A 75 4.94 -5.71 -4.45
C VAL A 75 5.63 -4.36 -4.41
N THR A 76 5.69 -3.69 -5.55
CA THR A 76 6.05 -2.29 -5.70
C THR A 76 4.78 -1.46 -5.89
N LEU A 77 4.72 -0.32 -5.21
CA LEU A 77 3.67 0.68 -5.29
C LEU A 77 4.26 1.99 -5.76
N ASP A 78 3.73 2.54 -6.85
CA ASP A 78 4.02 3.88 -7.32
C ASP A 78 2.75 4.74 -7.22
N TYR A 79 2.80 5.83 -6.46
CA TYR A 79 1.63 6.68 -6.21
C TYR A 79 2.03 8.12 -5.87
N ASN A 80 1.09 9.05 -6.01
CA ASN A 80 1.27 10.44 -5.57
C ASN A 80 0.65 10.63 -4.17
N ASP A 81 1.42 11.14 -3.22
CA ASP A 81 0.97 11.45 -1.86
C ASP A 81 0.96 12.97 -1.65
N LEU A 82 -0.07 13.47 -0.95
CA LEU A 82 -0.24 14.89 -0.67
C LEU A 82 0.92 15.52 0.12
N PHE A 83 1.65 14.72 0.90
CA PHE A 83 2.76 15.19 1.73
C PHE A 83 4.13 14.82 1.16
N TYR A 84 4.21 13.70 0.44
CA TYR A 84 5.48 13.13 -0.02
C TYR A 84 5.75 13.30 -1.52
N GLY A 85 4.79 13.84 -2.29
CA GLY A 85 4.88 13.92 -3.75
C GLY A 85 4.84 12.54 -4.37
N ASP A 86 5.63 12.31 -5.42
CA ASP A 86 5.76 10.99 -6.03
C ASP A 86 6.52 10.02 -5.11
N VAL A 87 5.88 8.88 -4.81
CA VAL A 87 6.40 7.85 -3.91
C VAL A 87 6.42 6.49 -4.62
N SER A 88 7.55 5.80 -4.50
CA SER A 88 7.73 4.40 -4.88
C SER A 88 8.14 3.58 -3.66
N LEU A 89 7.31 2.63 -3.23
CA LEU A 89 7.60 1.72 -2.12
C LEU A 89 7.63 0.26 -2.59
N GLU A 90 8.55 -0.53 -2.08
CA GLU A 90 8.48 -1.99 -2.11
C GLU A 90 8.04 -2.48 -0.73
N ILE A 91 7.05 -3.36 -0.66
CA ILE A 91 6.50 -3.90 0.58
C ILE A 91 6.28 -5.41 0.50
N GLU A 92 6.61 -6.11 1.57
CA GLU A 92 6.45 -7.55 1.72
C GLU A 92 6.03 -7.89 3.16
N LEU A 93 4.99 -8.71 3.32
CA LEU A 93 4.66 -9.33 4.60
C LEU A 93 5.55 -10.56 4.80
N LEU A 94 6.38 -10.56 5.84
CA LEU A 94 7.36 -11.62 6.10
C LEU A 94 6.86 -12.69 7.08
N GLU A 95 6.08 -12.29 8.07
CA GLU A 95 5.74 -13.15 9.21
C GLU A 95 4.48 -12.62 9.90
N VAL A 96 3.65 -13.53 10.39
CA VAL A 96 2.51 -13.20 11.25
C VAL A 96 2.51 -14.09 12.48
N ILE A 97 2.43 -13.48 13.66
CA ILE A 97 2.35 -14.14 14.96
C ILE A 97 1.02 -13.72 15.61
N SER A 98 0.26 -14.66 16.16
CA SER A 98 -1.06 -14.38 16.75
C SER A 98 -1.27 -15.05 18.10
N GLY A 99 -2.32 -14.65 18.80
CA GLY A 99 -2.76 -15.31 20.04
C GLY A 99 -1.80 -15.11 21.21
N ASP A 100 -1.61 -16.18 21.99
CA ASP A 100 -0.80 -16.15 23.22
C ASP A 100 0.67 -15.78 22.95
N GLU A 101 1.23 -16.22 21.83
CA GLU A 101 2.62 -15.90 21.46
C GLU A 101 2.79 -14.40 21.16
N ALA A 102 1.84 -13.81 20.43
CA ALA A 102 1.81 -12.38 20.18
C ALA A 102 1.65 -11.58 21.47
N ALA A 103 0.74 -11.99 22.34
CA ALA A 103 0.52 -11.34 23.64
C ALA A 103 1.77 -11.40 24.53
N GLU A 104 2.49 -12.53 24.52
CA GLU A 104 3.75 -12.66 25.25
C GLU A 104 4.82 -11.70 24.71
N LEU A 105 5.00 -11.60 23.39
CA LEU A 105 5.96 -10.65 22.78
C LEU A 105 5.62 -9.19 23.11
N VAL A 106 4.34 -8.82 23.05
CA VAL A 106 3.85 -7.49 23.44
C VAL A 106 4.16 -7.20 24.91
N SER A 107 3.91 -8.16 25.81
CA SER A 107 4.18 -8.00 27.23
C SER A 107 5.69 -7.98 27.55
N GLN A 108 6.51 -8.72 26.81
CA GLN A 108 7.96 -8.73 26.97
C GLN A 108 8.58 -7.38 26.57
N GLY A 109 8.07 -6.76 25.50
CA GLY A 109 8.51 -5.45 25.04
C GLY A 109 8.20 -4.34 26.05
N ASN A 110 6.97 -4.33 26.58
CA ASN A 110 6.60 -3.47 27.69
C ASN A 110 5.45 -4.08 28.50
N PRO A 111 5.65 -4.41 29.79
CA PRO A 111 4.61 -5.01 30.64
C PRO A 111 3.47 -4.05 31.01
N PHE A 112 3.55 -2.78 30.60
CA PHE A 112 2.47 -1.80 30.72
C PHE A 112 1.60 -1.68 29.46
N ASN A 113 1.89 -2.44 28.40
CA ASN A 113 0.98 -2.55 27.26
C ASN A 113 -0.32 -3.20 27.72
N ASP A 114 -1.45 -2.79 27.11
CA ASP A 114 -2.76 -3.33 27.45
C ASP A 114 -2.87 -4.81 27.10
N GLU A 115 -3.57 -5.59 27.92
CA GLU A 115 -3.92 -6.97 27.59
C GLU A 115 -5.06 -6.98 26.54
N PRO A 116 -5.09 -7.96 25.62
CA PRO A 116 -6.20 -8.06 24.69
C PRO A 116 -7.51 -8.34 25.45
N GLY A 117 -8.63 -7.82 24.93
CA GLY A 117 -9.96 -8.09 25.50
C GLY A 117 -10.30 -9.60 25.52
N GLU A 118 -11.31 -9.99 26.31
CA GLU A 118 -11.67 -11.41 26.51
C GLU A 118 -11.86 -12.17 25.18
N ASN A 119 -12.44 -11.51 24.17
CA ASN A 119 -12.72 -12.09 22.84
C ASN A 119 -11.72 -11.66 21.76
N GLN A 120 -10.70 -10.89 22.11
CA GLN A 120 -9.69 -10.39 21.17
C GLN A 120 -8.36 -11.08 21.39
N GLU A 121 -7.49 -10.99 20.38
CA GLU A 121 -6.10 -11.39 20.45
C GLU A 121 -5.22 -10.39 19.71
N TYR A 122 -3.96 -10.34 20.12
CA TYR A 122 -2.95 -9.64 19.34
C TYR A 122 -2.59 -10.43 18.09
N VAL A 123 -2.40 -9.70 16.99
CA VAL A 123 -1.74 -10.20 15.79
C VAL A 123 -0.59 -9.25 15.47
N LEU A 124 0.62 -9.79 15.40
CA LEU A 124 1.84 -9.06 15.04
C LEU A 124 2.20 -9.42 13.61
N ALA A 125 2.32 -8.41 12.74
CA ALA A 125 2.67 -8.60 11.35
C ALA A 125 4.02 -7.94 11.08
N LYS A 126 4.98 -8.72 10.60
CA LYS A 126 6.32 -8.25 10.27
C LYS A 126 6.40 -7.88 8.81
N PHE A 127 6.69 -6.63 8.53
CA PHE A 127 6.87 -6.16 7.16
C PHE A 127 8.33 -5.87 6.87
N ASN A 128 8.72 -6.08 5.63
CA ASN A 128 9.83 -5.39 5.00
C ASN A 128 9.27 -4.27 4.13
N VAL A 129 9.78 -3.06 4.30
CA VAL A 129 9.40 -1.89 3.50
C VAL A 129 10.67 -1.17 3.06
N LYS A 130 10.77 -0.92 1.75
CA LYS A 130 11.84 -0.15 1.16
C LYS A 130 11.28 1.05 0.42
N ALA A 131 11.81 2.22 0.72
CA ALA A 131 11.50 3.44 -0.03
C ALA A 131 12.37 3.47 -1.28
N ASN A 132 11.85 3.02 -2.42
CA ASN A 132 12.58 3.06 -3.69
C ASN A 132 12.77 4.51 -4.17
N GLN A 133 11.77 5.35 -3.97
CA GLN A 133 11.76 6.78 -4.27
C GLN A 133 10.78 7.51 -3.36
N VAL A 134 11.14 8.69 -2.87
CA VAL A 134 10.24 9.61 -2.17
C VAL A 134 10.63 11.01 -2.61
N GLU A 135 9.73 11.77 -3.25
CA GLU A 135 10.04 13.12 -3.75
C GLU A 135 10.34 14.09 -2.60
N GLU A 136 9.43 14.17 -1.61
CA GLU A 136 9.58 15.03 -0.43
C GLU A 136 9.96 14.18 0.78
N GLU A 137 11.26 13.88 0.93
CA GLU A 137 11.81 13.00 1.96
C GLU A 137 11.80 13.60 3.39
N PRO A 138 11.75 12.77 4.45
CA PRO A 138 11.62 11.30 4.46
C PRO A 138 10.17 10.80 4.53
N PHE A 139 9.94 9.57 4.11
CA PHE A 139 8.66 8.87 4.31
C PHE A 139 8.54 8.38 5.76
N ASP A 140 7.54 8.86 6.49
CA ASP A 140 7.25 8.42 7.87
C ASP A 140 6.44 7.11 7.85
N LEU A 141 7.15 5.99 8.02
CA LEU A 141 6.58 4.66 8.13
C LEU A 141 6.22 4.36 9.58
N ASN A 142 4.94 4.12 9.86
CA ASN A 142 4.49 3.76 11.20
C ASN A 142 3.14 3.00 11.18
N HIS A 143 2.74 2.50 12.36
CA HIS A 143 1.51 1.72 12.53
C HIS A 143 0.24 2.45 12.04
N ALA A 144 0.17 3.79 12.11
CA ALA A 144 -1.04 4.53 11.74
C ALA A 144 -1.38 4.45 10.24
N GLN A 145 -0.48 3.91 9.43
CA GLN A 145 -0.73 3.62 8.01
C GLN A 145 -1.45 2.28 7.80
N PHE A 146 -1.64 1.48 8.86
CA PHE A 146 -2.25 0.17 8.80
C PHE A 146 -3.56 0.14 9.58
N ASP A 147 -4.60 -0.40 8.95
CA ASP A 147 -5.85 -0.77 9.60
C ASP A 147 -5.99 -2.29 9.63
N ALA A 148 -6.78 -2.83 10.56
CA ALA A 148 -7.26 -4.21 10.48
C ALA A 148 -8.75 -4.25 10.12
N VAL A 149 -9.13 -5.23 9.30
CA VAL A 149 -10.50 -5.43 8.85
C VAL A 149 -10.85 -6.90 8.93
N SER A 150 -12.01 -7.19 9.50
CA SER A 150 -12.49 -8.56 9.65
C SER A 150 -12.87 -9.22 8.33
N GLU A 151 -12.99 -10.55 8.34
CA GLU A 151 -13.52 -11.32 7.20
C GLU A 151 -14.88 -10.76 6.72
N SER A 152 -15.73 -10.36 7.68
CA SER A 152 -17.04 -9.77 7.41
C SER A 152 -17.00 -8.34 6.85
N GLY A 153 -15.84 -7.68 6.88
CA GLY A 153 -15.62 -6.33 6.37
C GLY A 153 -15.82 -5.21 7.39
N ASN A 154 -15.97 -5.53 8.67
CA ASN A 154 -15.98 -4.54 9.74
C ASN A 154 -14.53 -4.19 10.12
N THR A 155 -14.26 -2.90 10.29
CA THR A 155 -12.97 -2.40 10.78
C THR A 155 -12.79 -2.66 12.26
N TYR A 156 -11.56 -2.98 12.66
CA TYR A 156 -11.14 -2.98 14.06
C TYR A 156 -10.65 -1.56 14.41
N ASP A 157 -11.58 -0.68 14.78
CA ASP A 157 -11.30 0.75 15.03
C ASP A 157 -10.87 1.06 16.49
N GLU A 158 -10.58 0.04 17.29
CA GLU A 158 -10.11 0.24 18.66
C GLU A 158 -8.72 0.87 18.64
N PHE A 159 -8.57 2.00 19.35
CA PHE A 159 -7.27 2.64 19.48
C PHE A 159 -6.37 1.81 20.40
N ILE A 160 -5.27 1.32 19.85
CA ILE A 160 -4.24 0.59 20.57
C ILE A 160 -2.87 1.20 20.35
N SER A 161 -2.00 1.07 21.34
CA SER A 161 -0.62 1.53 21.25
C SER A 161 0.29 0.53 21.96
N VAL A 162 1.09 -0.19 21.20
CA VAL A 162 2.07 -1.14 21.72
C VAL A 162 3.45 -0.49 21.73
N SER A 163 4.13 -0.55 22.88
CA SER A 163 5.50 -0.07 23.04
C SER A 163 6.49 -1.21 23.26
N GLY A 164 7.73 -1.00 22.83
CA GLY A 164 8.84 -1.94 23.08
C GLY A 164 8.82 -3.20 22.21
N LEU A 165 7.99 -3.25 21.18
CA LEU A 165 7.99 -4.34 20.21
C LEU A 165 9.25 -4.26 19.34
N GLU A 166 10.01 -5.34 19.25
CA GLU A 166 11.25 -5.39 18.46
C GLU A 166 11.24 -6.55 17.44
N PRO A 167 11.79 -6.33 16.23
CA PRO A 167 12.16 -5.04 15.66
C PRO A 167 10.90 -4.17 15.40
N ASP A 168 10.94 -2.90 15.76
CA ASP A 168 9.84 -1.95 15.51
C ASP A 168 9.74 -1.61 14.01
N LEU A 169 8.54 -1.55 13.43
CA LEU A 169 8.37 -1.08 12.04
C LEU A 169 8.58 0.44 11.91
N GLY A 170 8.32 1.21 12.96
CA GLY A 170 8.42 2.67 12.97
C GLY A 170 9.78 3.20 12.48
N ASN A 171 9.77 4.03 11.43
CA ASN A 171 10.98 4.69 10.94
C ASN A 171 10.73 5.87 9.98
N GLU A 172 11.75 6.71 9.77
CA GLU A 172 11.79 7.70 8.70
C GLU A 172 12.68 7.16 7.57
N LEU A 173 12.08 6.85 6.42
CA LEU A 173 12.78 6.28 5.27
C LEU A 173 13.13 7.35 4.26
N TYR A 174 14.43 7.56 4.06
CA TYR A 174 14.94 8.23 2.86
C TYR A 174 14.93 7.25 1.69
N THR A 175 14.96 7.77 0.48
CA THR A 175 15.14 7.06 -0.78
C THR A 175 16.33 6.11 -0.70
N GLY A 176 16.07 4.84 -1.04
CA GLY A 176 17.00 3.73 -0.92
C GLY A 176 17.07 3.08 0.46
N ALA A 177 16.44 3.65 1.49
CA ALA A 177 16.38 3.05 2.83
C ALA A 177 15.35 1.91 2.90
N GLU A 178 15.62 0.96 3.79
CA GLU A 178 14.81 -0.22 4.02
C GLU A 178 14.62 -0.44 5.52
N ARG A 179 13.43 -0.90 5.91
CA ARG A 179 13.09 -1.24 7.28
C ARG A 179 12.37 -2.58 7.33
N THR A 180 12.82 -3.43 8.24
CA THR A 180 12.09 -4.63 8.64
C THR A 180 11.64 -4.49 10.08
N GLY A 181 10.35 -4.69 10.36
CA GLY A 181 9.80 -4.54 11.70
C GLY A 181 8.36 -5.01 11.84
N TYR A 182 7.91 -5.16 13.07
CA TYR A 182 6.54 -5.51 13.40
C TYR A 182 5.65 -4.28 13.53
N THR A 183 4.45 -4.41 12.99
CA THR A 183 3.26 -3.66 13.38
C THR A 183 2.30 -4.62 14.10
N TYR A 184 1.24 -4.09 14.70
CA TYR A 184 0.37 -4.84 15.62
C TYR A 184 -1.10 -4.56 15.37
N PHE A 185 -1.96 -5.51 15.68
CA PHE A 185 -3.41 -5.40 15.57
C PHE A 185 -4.09 -6.11 16.74
N LEU A 186 -5.28 -5.63 17.14
CA LEU A 186 -6.23 -6.40 17.95
C LEU A 186 -7.38 -6.84 17.04
N VAL A 187 -7.60 -8.14 16.97
CA VAL A 187 -8.68 -8.74 16.17
C VAL A 187 -9.50 -9.70 17.03
N ASP A 188 -10.70 -10.04 16.59
CA ASP A 188 -11.51 -11.04 17.28
C ASP A 188 -10.90 -12.44 17.11
N LYS A 189 -10.90 -13.23 18.19
CA LYS A 189 -10.34 -14.59 18.21
C LYS A 189 -11.02 -15.54 17.23
N ASP A 190 -12.32 -15.34 16.99
CA ASP A 190 -13.13 -16.15 16.08
C ASP A 190 -13.16 -15.63 14.64
N ASP A 191 -12.47 -14.52 14.36
CA ASP A 191 -12.24 -14.07 13.00
C ASP A 191 -11.17 -14.94 12.34
N GLN A 192 -11.60 -15.69 11.33
CA GLN A 192 -10.76 -16.66 10.64
C GLN A 192 -9.90 -16.03 9.56
N LYS A 193 -10.31 -14.88 9.00
CA LYS A 193 -9.64 -14.23 7.88
C LYS A 193 -9.57 -12.70 8.05
N PRO A 194 -9.00 -12.20 9.17
CA PRO A 194 -8.71 -10.79 9.28
C PRO A 194 -7.64 -10.39 8.25
N LEU A 195 -7.74 -9.15 7.78
CA LEU A 195 -6.81 -8.55 6.83
C LEU A 195 -6.18 -7.30 7.44
N ALA A 196 -4.91 -7.06 7.13
CA ALA A 196 -4.28 -5.75 7.29
C ALA A 196 -4.46 -4.94 6.01
N ALA A 197 -4.80 -3.67 6.13
CA ALA A 197 -4.91 -2.73 5.03
C ALA A 197 -3.89 -1.59 5.21
N PHE A 198 -2.89 -1.52 4.34
CA PHE A 198 -1.95 -0.41 4.28
C PHE A 198 -2.54 0.74 3.48
N LYS A 199 -2.38 1.98 3.97
CA LYS A 199 -2.85 3.23 3.35
C LYS A 199 -4.31 3.13 2.85
N ARG A 200 -5.16 2.46 3.64
CA ARG A 200 -6.57 2.21 3.27
C ARG A 200 -7.29 3.52 2.92
N ARG A 201 -8.12 3.49 1.86
CA ARG A 201 -8.85 4.64 1.31
C ARG A 201 -7.98 5.68 0.60
N THR A 202 -6.79 5.29 0.17
CA THR A 202 -5.95 6.08 -0.75
C THR A 202 -5.65 5.25 -2.00
N GLU A 203 -4.96 5.85 -2.96
CA GLU A 203 -4.53 5.17 -4.19
C GLU A 203 -3.45 4.10 -3.91
N ALA A 204 -2.74 4.19 -2.77
CA ALA A 204 -1.70 3.25 -2.35
C ALA A 204 -2.24 2.07 -1.51
N GLU A 205 -3.55 1.80 -1.58
CA GLU A 205 -4.21 0.82 -0.74
C GLU A 205 -3.77 -0.62 -1.06
N LEU A 206 -3.22 -1.32 -0.07
CA LEU A 206 -2.85 -2.73 -0.16
C LEU A 206 -3.46 -3.55 0.97
N TRP A 207 -3.78 -4.79 0.66
CA TRP A 207 -4.38 -5.74 1.59
C TRP A 207 -3.47 -6.95 1.78
N PHE A 208 -3.31 -7.38 3.03
CA PHE A 208 -2.48 -8.51 3.43
C PHE A 208 -3.25 -9.47 4.33
N GLU A 209 -3.02 -10.77 4.16
CA GLU A 209 -3.62 -11.82 4.99
C GLU A 209 -2.93 -11.91 6.36
N LEU A 210 -3.70 -11.80 7.45
CA LEU A 210 -3.19 -11.88 8.81
C LEU A 210 -3.30 -13.28 9.45
N LYS A 211 -4.04 -14.20 8.83
CA LYS A 211 -4.15 -15.59 9.28
C LYS A 211 -4.00 -16.53 8.09
N PRO A 212 -2.76 -16.89 7.70
CA PRO A 212 -2.54 -17.85 6.62
C PRO A 212 -3.09 -19.24 7.02
N GLU A 213 -3.67 -19.95 6.05
CA GLU A 213 -4.24 -21.31 6.22
C GLU A 213 -3.20 -22.41 6.50
#